data_AF-A0A8D0G256-F1
#
_entry.id   AF-A0A8D0G256-F1
#
_cell.length_a   1.000
_cell.length_b   1.000
_cell.length_c   1.000
_cell.angle_alpha   90.00
_cell.angle_beta   90.00
_cell.angle_gamma   90.00
#
_symmetry.space_group_name_H-M   'P 1'
#
loop_
_entity.id
_entity.type
_entity.pdbx_description
1 polymer ?
#
loop_
_entity_poly.entity_id
_entity_poly.type
_entity_poly.pdbx_seq_one_letter_code
_entity_poly.pdbx_strand_id
1 'polypeptide(L)'
;RVLGRCLNTRTTGEVGAADGQAEAPTAPPETGANTPSVFFDTLESYEHHYNTLHTNVCSSCKRAFPSGRLLDIHILEWHDSLFQIMAEKQDMYQCLTEGCVEKFKSSKERKDHLVRVHLYPSDFRFDKPKKALLHRGYVHGAPAL
;
A
#
# COMPACT_ATOMS: atom_id res chain seq x y z
N ARG A 1 17.31 24.86 -11.35
CA ARG A 1 18.00 24.08 -10.30
C ARG A 1 16.93 23.23 -9.64
N VAL A 2 16.88 21.93 -9.96
CA VAL A 2 15.89 21.00 -9.37
C VAL A 2 16.40 20.60 -7.99
N LEU A 3 15.61 20.80 -6.95
CA LEU A 3 15.99 20.54 -5.56
C LEU A 3 15.70 19.09 -5.13
N GLY A 4 14.91 18.32 -5.89
CA GLY A 4 14.67 16.91 -5.60
C GLY A 4 13.95 16.16 -6.72
N ARG A 5 14.28 14.87 -6.87
CA ARG A 5 13.61 13.91 -7.77
C ARG A 5 13.09 12.76 -6.91
N CYS A 6 11.77 12.59 -6.83
CA CYS A 6 11.17 11.43 -6.17
C CYS A 6 10.78 10.38 -7.22
N LEU A 7 11.36 9.19 -7.12
CA LEU A 7 10.93 8.03 -7.89
C LEU A 7 9.76 7.39 -7.16
N ASN A 8 8.54 7.49 -7.71
CA ASN A 8 7.38 6.80 -7.17
C ASN A 8 7.56 5.28 -7.41
N THR A 9 8.22 4.58 -6.50
CA THR A 9 8.41 3.14 -6.58
C THR A 9 7.09 2.45 -6.24
N ARG A 10 6.32 2.15 -7.29
CA ARG A 10 5.32 1.08 -7.23
C ARG A 10 6.07 -0.19 -6.83
N THR A 11 5.64 -0.78 -5.72
CA THR A 11 6.14 -2.03 -5.15
C THR A 11 6.36 -3.12 -6.21
N THR A 12 7.62 -3.43 -6.50
CA THR A 12 8.07 -4.81 -6.81
C THR A 12 9.41 -4.96 -6.08
N GLY A 13 9.45 -5.91 -5.15
CA GLY A 13 10.55 -6.06 -4.21
C GLY A 13 11.86 -6.43 -4.88
N GLU A 14 12.94 -6.03 -4.24
CA GLU A 14 14.20 -6.75 -4.10
C GLU A 14 15.04 -5.98 -3.07
N VAL A 15 15.24 -6.58 -1.88
CA VAL A 15 16.18 -6.07 -0.88
C VAL A 15 17.48 -6.86 -1.04
N GLY A 16 18.42 -6.28 -1.78
CA GLY A 16 19.83 -6.69 -1.74
C GLY A 16 20.57 -5.81 -0.75
N ALA A 17 21.05 -6.41 0.34
CA ALA A 17 21.99 -5.76 1.25
C ALA A 17 23.38 -5.72 0.61
N ALA A 18 24.08 -4.59 0.72
CA ALA A 18 25.52 -4.53 0.53
C ALA A 18 26.14 -3.42 1.39
N ASP A 19 27.10 -3.85 2.21
CA ASP A 19 28.07 -3.06 2.97
C ASP A 19 28.84 -2.03 2.11
N GLY A 20 29.22 -0.92 2.76
CA GLY A 20 30.54 -0.32 2.58
C GLY A 20 30.72 0.74 1.48
N GLN A 21 31.26 1.89 1.93
CA GLN A 21 31.94 2.96 1.18
C GLN A 21 31.14 3.81 0.17
N ALA A 22 31.16 5.12 0.42
CA ALA A 22 30.67 6.16 -0.47
C ALA A 22 31.53 6.27 -1.74
N GLU A 23 30.96 5.96 -2.90
CA GLU A 23 31.41 6.44 -4.21
C GLU A 23 30.20 6.87 -5.06
N ALA A 24 30.38 7.96 -5.82
CA ALA A 24 29.34 8.63 -6.58
C ALA A 24 28.74 7.70 -7.66
N PRO A 25 27.39 7.61 -7.81
CA PRO A 25 26.81 6.67 -8.75
C PRO A 25 26.86 7.23 -10.17
N THR A 26 27.68 6.58 -11.00
CA THR A 26 27.52 6.56 -12.45
C THR A 26 26.12 5.99 -12.79
N ALA A 27 25.40 6.67 -13.67
CA ALA A 27 24.04 6.30 -14.05
C ALA A 27 24.02 4.95 -14.79
N PRO A 28 23.14 3.99 -14.43
CA PRO A 28 22.96 2.76 -15.19
C PRO A 28 22.10 2.98 -16.44
N PRO A 29 22.26 2.13 -17.48
CA PRO A 29 21.65 2.32 -18.79
C PRO A 29 20.13 2.12 -18.76
N GLU A 30 19.48 2.95 -19.55
CA GLU A 30 18.05 2.99 -19.82
C GLU A 30 17.40 1.63 -20.11
N THR A 31 16.60 1.12 -19.16
CA THR A 31 15.54 0.15 -19.46
C THR A 31 14.21 0.71 -18.99
N GLY A 32 13.23 0.70 -19.91
CA GLY A 32 12.00 1.47 -19.83
C GLY A 32 11.17 1.19 -18.58
N ALA A 33 10.96 2.23 -17.79
CA ALA A 33 9.93 2.24 -16.76
C ALA A 33 9.15 3.55 -16.88
N ASN A 34 7.88 3.46 -17.26
CA ASN A 34 6.88 4.52 -17.13
C ASN A 34 6.63 4.79 -15.64
N THR A 35 7.64 5.33 -14.96
CA THR A 35 7.59 5.88 -13.62
C THR A 35 7.37 7.37 -13.77
N PRO A 36 6.27 7.94 -13.26
CA PRO A 36 6.13 9.39 -13.23
C PRO A 36 7.18 9.93 -12.25
N SER A 37 8.29 10.41 -12.80
CA SER A 37 9.30 11.18 -12.08
C SER A 37 8.69 12.56 -11.81
N VAL A 38 8.30 12.81 -10.57
CA VAL A 38 7.76 14.12 -10.18
C VAL A 38 8.92 15.03 -9.82
N PHE A 39 8.95 16.22 -10.45
CA PHE A 39 9.96 17.24 -10.22
C PHE A 39 9.36 18.34 -9.34
N PHE A 40 10.14 18.81 -8.36
CA PHE A 40 9.74 19.86 -7.43
C PHE A 40 10.61 21.09 -7.61
N ASP A 41 9.97 22.22 -7.86
CA ASP A 41 10.64 23.52 -8.06
C ASP A 41 10.97 24.21 -6.73
N THR A 42 10.29 23.81 -5.64
CA THR A 42 10.48 24.36 -4.29
C THR A 42 10.58 23.26 -3.24
N LEU A 43 11.28 23.56 -2.14
CA LEU A 43 11.38 22.67 -0.97
C LEU A 43 10.00 22.37 -0.38
N GLU A 44 9.16 23.39 -0.23
CA GLU A 44 7.79 23.27 0.28
C GLU A 44 6.93 22.29 -0.53
N SER A 45 7.06 22.30 -1.86
CA SER A 45 6.35 21.38 -2.75
C SER A 45 6.83 19.92 -2.56
N TYR A 46 8.13 19.73 -2.36
CA TYR A 46 8.71 18.42 -2.06
C TYR A 46 8.28 17.91 -0.67
N GLU A 47 8.31 18.75 0.37
CA GLU A 47 7.87 18.40 1.72
C GLU A 47 6.38 18.06 1.75
N HIS A 48 5.55 18.83 1.05
CA HIS A 48 4.13 18.52 0.92
C HIS A 48 3.90 17.18 0.22
N HIS A 49 4.62 16.88 -0.87
CA HIS A 49 4.59 15.58 -1.53
C HIS A 49 5.02 14.45 -0.60
N TYR A 50 6.14 14.63 0.12
CA TYR A 50 6.64 13.63 1.04
C TYR A 50 5.66 13.37 2.18
N ASN A 51 5.11 14.43 2.77
CA ASN A 51 4.17 14.32 3.88
C ASN A 51 2.86 13.62 3.48
N THR A 52 2.42 13.83 2.24
CA THR A 52 1.17 13.24 1.73
C THR A 52 1.35 11.80 1.23
N LEU A 53 2.53 11.41 0.75
CA LEU A 53 2.76 10.12 0.10
C LEU A 53 3.76 9.19 0.79
N HIS A 54 4.57 9.68 1.72
CA HIS A 54 5.65 8.91 2.33
C HIS A 54 5.66 8.91 3.86
N THR A 55 4.84 9.73 4.54
CA THR A 55 4.79 9.73 6.01
C THR A 55 4.00 8.55 6.57
N ASN A 56 2.85 8.20 5.99
CA ASN A 56 1.99 7.14 6.51
C ASN A 56 2.24 5.83 5.77
N VAL A 57 3.38 5.19 6.04
CA VAL A 57 3.78 3.94 5.39
C VAL A 57 3.66 2.76 6.34
N CYS A 58 2.97 1.70 5.91
CA CYS A 58 2.87 0.48 6.69
C CYS A 58 4.24 -0.19 6.85
N SER A 59 4.66 -0.41 8.09
CA SER A 59 5.94 -1.04 8.40
C SER A 59 6.04 -2.48 7.87
N SER A 60 4.92 -3.21 7.83
CA SER A 60 4.86 -4.62 7.42
C SER A 60 4.83 -4.83 5.90
N CYS A 61 4.07 -4.04 5.15
CA CYS A 61 3.89 -4.24 3.70
C CYS A 61 4.39 -3.09 2.81
N LYS A 62 4.92 -2.03 3.43
CA LYS A 62 5.49 -0.84 2.77
C LYS A 62 4.51 -0.06 1.88
N ARG A 63 3.20 -0.29 2.03
CA ARG A 63 2.17 0.48 1.34
C ARG A 63 2.02 1.87 1.99
N ALA A 64 2.00 2.91 1.18
CA ALA A 64 1.74 4.27 1.61
C ALA A 64 0.26 4.61 1.62
N PHE A 65 -0.15 5.47 2.55
CA PHE A 65 -1.52 5.92 2.74
C PHE A 65 -1.60 7.46 2.80
N PRO A 66 -2.71 8.07 2.35
CA PRO A 66 -2.90 9.53 2.42
C PRO A 66 -3.02 10.09 3.84
N SER A 67 -3.46 9.27 4.82
CA SER A 67 -3.63 9.69 6.21
C SER A 67 -3.23 8.58 7.19
N GLY A 68 -2.89 8.97 8.42
CA GLY A 68 -2.61 8.02 9.51
C GLY A 68 -3.83 7.14 9.83
N ARG A 69 -5.05 7.71 9.80
CA ARG A 69 -6.30 6.97 9.99
C ARG A 69 -6.44 5.82 9.00
N LEU A 70 -6.16 6.06 7.71
CA LEU A 70 -6.22 5.01 6.69
C LEU A 70 -5.12 3.95 6.89
N LEU A 71 -3.94 4.35 7.37
CA LEU A 71 -2.89 3.41 7.74
C LEU A 71 -3.30 2.53 8.92
N ASP A 72 -3.91 3.09 9.97
CA ASP A 72 -4.37 2.35 11.13
C ASP A 72 -5.47 1.35 10.76
N ILE A 73 -6.45 1.79 9.97
CA ILE A 73 -7.49 0.90 9.41
C ILE A 73 -6.86 -0.22 8.59
N HIS A 74 -5.85 0.08 7.78
CA HIS A 74 -5.12 -0.96 7.03
C HIS A 74 -4.44 -1.95 7.97
N ILE A 75 -3.70 -1.49 8.99
CA ILE A 75 -3.01 -2.38 9.92
C ILE A 75 -4.01 -3.32 10.61
N LEU A 76 -5.13 -2.78 11.10
CA LEU A 76 -6.20 -3.56 11.70
C LEU A 76 -6.80 -4.58 10.73
N GLU A 77 -7.23 -4.16 9.54
CA GLU A 77 -7.94 -5.06 8.62
C GLU A 77 -7.02 -6.05 7.89
N TRP A 78 -5.73 -5.72 7.73
CA TRP A 78 -4.82 -6.51 6.91
C TRP A 78 -3.79 -7.31 7.68
N HIS A 79 -3.33 -6.79 8.81
CA HIS A 79 -2.21 -7.34 9.56
C HIS A 79 -2.60 -7.86 10.94
N ASP A 80 -3.72 -7.42 11.53
CA ASP A 80 -4.24 -7.99 12.76
C ASP A 80 -4.94 -9.32 12.50
N SER A 81 -4.35 -10.41 13.00
CA SER A 81 -4.89 -11.76 12.88
C SER A 81 -6.19 -11.96 13.64
N LEU A 82 -6.47 -11.13 14.66
CA LEU A 82 -7.68 -11.19 15.46
C LEU A 82 -8.84 -10.42 14.84
N PHE A 83 -8.59 -9.59 13.82
CA PHE A 83 -9.61 -8.73 13.22
C PHE A 83 -10.86 -9.51 12.80
N GLN A 84 -10.67 -10.64 12.12
CA GLN A 84 -11.79 -11.44 11.62
C GLN A 84 -12.61 -12.06 12.77
N ILE A 85 -11.95 -12.47 13.85
CA ILE A 85 -12.60 -13.02 15.05
C ILE A 85 -13.42 -11.93 15.76
N MET A 86 -12.88 -10.71 15.83
CA MET A 86 -13.60 -9.57 16.40
C MET A 86 -14.79 -9.17 15.53
N ALA A 87 -14.63 -9.18 14.20
CA ALA A 87 -15.67 -8.81 13.24
C ALA A 87 -16.88 -9.75 13.26
N GLU A 88 -16.75 -10.97 13.78
CA GLU A 88 -17.89 -11.88 14.00
C GLU A 88 -18.79 -11.43 15.15
N LYS A 89 -18.25 -10.67 16.11
CA LYS A 89 -18.95 -10.28 17.35
C LYS A 89 -19.42 -8.83 17.34
N GLN A 90 -18.76 -7.97 16.58
CA GLN A 90 -19.05 -6.54 16.55
C GLN A 90 -18.66 -5.90 15.21
N ASP A 91 -19.13 -4.67 14.99
CA ASP A 91 -18.92 -3.91 13.77
C ASP A 91 -17.49 -3.37 13.72
N MET A 92 -16.62 -4.07 12.98
CA MET A 92 -15.18 -3.77 12.92
C MET A 92 -14.77 -2.96 11.69
N TYR A 93 -15.54 -2.99 10.60
CA TYR A 93 -15.17 -2.34 9.34
C TYR A 93 -15.48 -0.85 9.41
N GLN A 94 -14.45 -0.01 9.53
CA GLN A 94 -14.62 1.44 9.65
C GLN A 94 -14.81 2.09 8.27
N CYS A 95 -15.65 3.14 8.20
CA CYS A 95 -15.72 3.97 7.00
C CYS A 95 -14.35 4.56 6.64
N LEU A 96 -14.03 4.70 5.36
CA LEU A 96 -12.71 5.19 4.90
C LEU A 96 -12.65 6.72 4.75
N THR A 97 -13.78 7.41 4.79
CA THR A 97 -13.82 8.87 4.67
C THR A 97 -13.49 9.55 6.00
N GLU A 98 -12.63 10.56 5.96
CA GLU A 98 -12.29 11.39 7.12
C GLU A 98 -13.54 12.06 7.71
N GLY A 99 -13.65 12.08 9.04
CA GLY A 99 -14.82 12.61 9.75
C GLY A 99 -16.04 11.68 9.81
N CYS A 100 -16.04 10.54 9.11
CA CYS A 100 -17.11 9.55 9.21
C CYS A 100 -16.82 8.54 10.33
N VAL A 101 -17.78 8.38 11.26
CA VAL A 101 -17.66 7.50 12.44
C VAL A 101 -18.37 6.15 12.27
N GLU A 102 -19.10 5.97 11.17
CA GLU A 102 -19.83 4.74 10.87
C GLU A 102 -18.92 3.51 10.79
N LYS A 103 -19.42 2.39 11.33
CA LYS A 103 -18.79 1.07 11.30
C LYS A 103 -19.79 0.03 10.80
N PHE A 104 -19.27 -1.04 10.21
CA PHE A 104 -20.07 -2.05 9.51
C PHE A 104 -19.65 -3.46 9.89
N LYS A 105 -20.56 -4.43 9.68
CA LYS A 105 -20.28 -5.86 9.92
C LYS A 105 -19.46 -6.49 8.82
N SER A 106 -19.52 -5.93 7.60
CA SER A 106 -18.80 -6.47 6.45
C SER A 106 -18.20 -5.38 5.56
N SER A 107 -17.14 -5.74 4.83
CA SER A 107 -16.57 -4.88 3.78
C SER A 107 -17.61 -4.51 2.71
N LYS A 108 -18.58 -5.40 2.45
CA LYS A 108 -19.67 -5.14 1.49
C LYS A 108 -20.60 -4.02 1.95
N GLU A 109 -21.03 -4.04 3.21
CA GLU A 109 -21.86 -2.99 3.80
C GLU A 109 -21.12 -1.65 3.82
N ARG A 110 -19.84 -1.66 4.22
CA ARG A 110 -19.00 -0.46 4.12
C ARG A 110 -18.94 0.08 2.69
N LYS A 111 -18.78 -0.79 1.69
CA LYS A 111 -18.74 -0.38 0.29
C LYS A 111 -20.07 0.27 -0.12
N ASP A 112 -21.20 -0.33 0.26
CA ASP A 112 -22.52 0.24 -0.01
C ASP A 112 -22.66 1.64 0.62
N HIS A 113 -22.24 1.80 1.87
CA HIS A 113 -22.21 3.11 2.54
C HIS A 113 -21.36 4.13 1.79
N LEU A 114 -20.14 3.76 1.39
CA LEU A 114 -19.25 4.65 0.64
C LEU A 114 -19.87 5.10 -0.69
N VAL A 115 -20.60 4.22 -1.37
CA VAL A 115 -21.30 4.55 -2.62
C VAL A 115 -22.53 5.43 -2.36
N ARG A 116 -23.34 5.10 -1.36
CA ARG A 116 -24.63 5.79 -1.13
C ARG A 116 -24.50 7.12 -0.41
N VAL A 117 -23.60 7.20 0.57
CA VAL A 117 -23.45 8.36 1.46
C VAL A 117 -22.29 9.25 1.01
N HIS A 118 -21.17 8.65 0.62
CA HIS A 118 -19.98 9.39 0.17
C HIS A 118 -19.86 9.46 -1.36
N LEU A 119 -20.85 8.94 -2.11
CA LEU A 119 -20.94 9.03 -3.57
C LEU A 119 -19.72 8.46 -4.30
N TYR A 120 -19.04 7.48 -3.70
CA TYR A 120 -17.96 6.78 -4.38
C TYR A 120 -18.47 6.02 -5.60
N PRO A 121 -17.67 5.92 -6.67
CA PRO A 121 -18.01 5.07 -7.81
C PRO A 121 -18.23 3.61 -7.36
N SER A 122 -19.28 2.96 -7.85
CA SER A 122 -19.64 1.59 -7.47
C SER A 122 -18.58 0.55 -7.87
N ASP A 123 -17.78 0.86 -8.89
CA ASP A 123 -16.68 0.05 -9.40
C ASP A 123 -15.37 0.26 -8.61
N PHE A 124 -15.34 1.19 -7.66
CA PHE A 124 -14.16 1.42 -6.83
C PHE A 124 -13.79 0.16 -6.03
N ARG A 125 -12.49 -0.17 -6.02
CA ARG A 125 -11.95 -1.39 -5.42
C ARG A 125 -11.16 -1.06 -4.17
N PHE A 126 -11.72 -1.42 -3.02
CA PHE A 126 -11.06 -1.29 -1.71
C PHE A 126 -10.37 -2.57 -1.24
N ASP A 127 -10.72 -3.71 -1.85
CA ASP A 127 -10.34 -5.02 -1.32
C ASP A 127 -8.91 -5.43 -1.68
N LYS A 128 -8.39 -6.37 -0.87
CA LYS A 128 -7.18 -7.15 -1.16
C LYS A 128 -7.20 -7.61 -2.62
N PRO A 129 -6.20 -7.28 -3.47
CA PRO A 129 -6.02 -8.05 -4.67
C PRO A 129 -5.81 -9.50 -4.21
N LYS A 130 -6.71 -10.40 -4.61
CA LYS A 130 -6.58 -11.82 -4.30
C LYS A 130 -5.20 -12.22 -4.78
N LYS A 131 -4.34 -12.69 -3.88
CA LYS A 131 -3.14 -13.41 -4.31
C LYS A 131 -3.68 -14.54 -5.16
N ALA A 132 -3.49 -14.47 -6.47
CA ALA A 132 -3.65 -15.64 -7.31
C ALA A 132 -2.76 -16.68 -6.63
N LEU A 133 -3.38 -17.77 -6.16
CA LEU A 133 -2.65 -18.93 -5.70
C LEU A 133 -1.90 -19.43 -6.94
N LEU A 134 -0.73 -18.87 -7.21
CA LEU A 134 0.27 -19.52 -8.04
C LEU A 134 0.55 -20.80 -7.28
N HIS A 135 -0.09 -21.86 -7.77
CA HIS A 135 0.11 -23.24 -7.36
C HIS A 135 1.60 -23.53 -7.55
N ARG A 136 2.39 -23.25 -6.50
CA ARG A 136 3.80 -23.59 -6.42
C ARG A 136 3.83 -25.09 -6.21
N GLY A 137 3.87 -25.80 -7.33
CA GLY A 137 4.00 -27.25 -7.40
C GLY A 137 5.15 -27.69 -6.52
N TYR A 138 4.80 -28.37 -5.42
CA TYR A 138 5.71 -29.09 -4.56
C TYR A 138 5.92 -30.45 -5.24
N VAL A 139 7.08 -30.68 -5.85
CA VAL A 139 7.50 -32.04 -6.22
C VAL A 139 8.23 -32.65 -5.03
N HIS A 140 7.50 -33.47 -4.26
CA HIS A 140 8.11 -34.49 -3.41
C HIS A 140 8.85 -35.46 -4.34
N GLY A 141 10.10 -35.78 -4.00
CA GLY A 141 10.93 -36.70 -4.78
C GLY A 141 10.36 -38.11 -4.85
N ALA A 142 10.81 -38.84 -5.86
CA ALA A 142 10.82 -40.30 -5.90
C ALA A 142 12.20 -40.76 -6.39
N PRO A 143 12.84 -41.74 -5.73
CA PRO A 143 14.12 -42.31 -6.14
C PRO A 143 13.94 -43.51 -7.09
N ALA A 144 15.05 -43.86 -7.76
CA ALA A 144 15.40 -45.11 -8.43
C ALA A 144 14.57 -45.55 -9.65
N LEU A 145 15.24 -45.64 -10.81
CA LEU A 145 15.87 -46.88 -11.32
C LEU A 145 17.03 -46.52 -12.27
#